data_AF-A0A183NMZ5-F1
#
_entry.id   AF-A0A183NMZ5-F1
#
_cell.length_a   1.000
_cell.length_b   1.000
_cell.length_c   1.000
_cell.angle_alpha   90.00
_cell.angle_beta   90.00
_cell.angle_gamma   90.00
#
_symmetry.space_group_name_H-M   'P 1'
#
loop_
_entity.id
_entity.type
_entity.pdbx_description
1 polymer ?
#
loop_
_entity_poly.entity_id
_entity_poly.type
_entity_poly.pdbx_seq_one_letter_code
_entity_poly.pdbx_strand_id
1 'polypeptide(L)'
;MKQVVVLGCGAWSTAIAKVIADNVASSNEFCSKISMYVRDETHNDRNLVDYINNDHINPVYLPCVTIPTNVVANSNIKEVVSDADIIVVAYPSRYVQWLIKQINGHVKENAYFVSFCKVSFRQYH
;
A
#
# COMPACT_ATOMS: atom_id res chain seq x y z
N MET A 1 14.99 -3.37 -12.32
CA MET A 1 14.67 -2.60 -11.11
C MET A 1 13.51 -3.30 -10.41
N LYS A 2 13.50 -3.34 -9.08
CA LYS A 2 12.50 -4.04 -8.28
C LYS A 2 11.25 -3.16 -8.08
N GLN A 3 10.06 -3.71 -8.32
CA GLN A 3 8.80 -3.02 -8.08
C GLN A 3 8.34 -3.21 -6.64
N VAL A 4 8.03 -2.11 -5.96
CA VAL A 4 7.51 -2.11 -4.58
C VAL A 4 6.03 -1.80 -4.57
N VAL A 5 5.30 -2.55 -3.76
CA VAL A 5 3.86 -2.43 -3.55
C VAL A 5 3.56 -2.28 -2.08
N VAL A 6 2.67 -1.35 -1.73
CA VAL A 6 2.12 -1.20 -0.37
C VAL A 6 0.66 -1.64 -0.37
N LEU A 7 0.32 -2.65 0.42
CA LEU A 7 -1.05 -3.10 0.62
C LEU A 7 -1.68 -2.41 1.83
N GLY A 8 -2.46 -1.36 1.57
CA GLY A 8 -3.27 -0.66 2.57
C GLY A 8 -3.39 0.84 2.34
N CYS A 9 -4.47 1.43 2.85
CA CYS A 9 -4.79 2.86 2.70
C CYS A 9 -5.00 3.63 4.02
N GLY A 10 -4.66 3.03 5.16
CA GLY A 10 -4.74 3.68 6.46
C GLY A 10 -3.62 4.70 6.72
N ALA A 11 -3.61 5.28 7.92
CA ALA A 11 -2.64 6.30 8.31
C ALA A 11 -1.20 5.76 8.22
N TRP A 12 -0.98 4.57 8.79
CA TRP A 12 0.33 3.94 8.84
C TRP A 12 0.82 3.48 7.46
N SER A 13 -0.05 2.93 6.62
CA SER A 13 0.33 2.54 5.27
C SER A 13 0.64 3.76 4.40
N THR A 14 -0.08 4.87 4.56
CA THR A 14 0.21 6.14 3.87
C THR A 14 1.57 6.70 4.27
N ALA A 15 1.89 6.70 5.57
CA ALA A 15 3.19 7.13 6.07
C ALA A 15 4.34 6.25 5.54
N ILE A 16 4.16 4.93 5.54
CA ILE A 16 5.15 3.99 4.98
C ILE A 16 5.31 4.20 3.48
N ALA A 17 4.22 4.33 2.73
CA ALA A 17 4.26 4.56 1.28
C ALA A 17 5.05 5.82 0.95
N LYS A 18 4.87 6.91 1.71
CA LYS A 18 5.68 8.12 1.58
C LYS A 18 7.18 7.85 1.75
N VAL A 19 7.58 7.22 2.85
CA VAL A 19 9.01 6.95 3.13
C VAL A 19 9.63 6.04 2.07
N ILE A 20 8.91 5.00 1.64
CA ILE A 20 9.38 4.10 0.58
C ILE A 20 9.52 4.87 -0.73
N ALA A 21 8.53 5.67 -1.11
CA ALA A 21 8.53 6.44 -2.34
C ALA A 21 9.72 7.42 -2.41
N ASP A 22 10.04 8.10 -1.31
CA ASP A 22 11.19 9.00 -1.20
C ASP A 22 12.52 8.23 -1.38
N ASN A 23 12.63 7.03 -0.79
CA ASN A 23 13.84 6.19 -0.89
C ASN A 23 14.05 5.57 -2.27
N VAL A 24 12.99 5.04 -2.90
CA VAL A 24 13.13 4.40 -4.22
C VAL A 24 13.45 5.42 -5.32
N ALA A 25 13.01 6.66 -5.17
CA ALA A 25 13.30 7.74 -6.12
C ALA A 25 14.80 8.04 -6.24
N SER A 26 15.57 7.77 -5.19
CA SER A 26 17.03 7.99 -5.14
C SER A 26 17.86 6.72 -5.41
N SER A 27 17.21 5.58 -5.71
CA SER A 27 17.87 4.29 -5.87
C SER A 27 17.83 3.80 -7.31
N ASN A 28 18.94 3.21 -7.77
CA ASN A 28 19.01 2.54 -9.08
C ASN A 28 18.55 1.07 -9.02
N GLU A 29 18.23 0.55 -7.83
CA GLU A 29 17.78 -0.83 -7.66
C GLU A 29 16.27 -0.98 -7.81
N PHE A 30 15.50 0.08 -7.53
CA PHE A 30 14.05 0.06 -7.45
C PHE A 30 13.40 0.87 -8.56
N CYS A 31 12.19 0.50 -8.95
CA CYS A 31 11.38 1.36 -9.80
C CYS A 31 11.11 2.67 -9.06
N SER A 32 11.22 3.79 -9.77
CA SER A 32 10.99 5.12 -9.16
C SER A 32 9.55 5.31 -8.70
N LYS A 33 8.59 4.55 -9.24
CA LYS A 33 7.18 4.54 -8.82
C LYS A 33 6.88 3.34 -7.92
N ILE A 34 6.06 3.57 -6.90
CA ILE A 34 5.47 2.50 -6.10
C ILE A 34 3.97 2.43 -6.32
N SER A 35 3.40 1.24 -6.21
CA SER A 35 1.95 1.07 -6.25
C SER A 35 1.40 0.93 -4.84
N MET A 36 0.24 1.51 -4.59
CA MET A 36 -0.46 1.46 -3.31
C MET A 36 -1.86 0.91 -3.53
N TYR A 37 -2.17 -0.23 -2.90
CA TYR A 37 -3.53 -0.73 -2.91
C TYR A 37 -4.39 0.11 -1.97
N VAL A 38 -5.40 0.75 -2.56
CA VAL A 38 -6.39 1.56 -1.86
C VAL A 38 -7.73 0.89 -2.04
N ARG A 39 -8.32 0.42 -0.95
CA ARG A 39 -9.66 -0.18 -1.01
C ARG A 39 -10.63 0.82 -1.60
N ASP A 40 -11.53 0.34 -2.45
CA ASP A 40 -12.56 1.18 -3.06
C ASP A 40 -13.41 1.86 -1.97
N GLU A 41 -13.18 3.16 -1.80
CA GLU A 41 -13.71 3.97 -0.72
C GLU A 41 -13.97 5.38 -1.26
N THR A 42 -15.16 5.91 -0.98
CA THR A 42 -15.56 7.25 -1.38
C THR A 42 -15.54 8.18 -0.18
N HIS A 43 -14.99 9.37 -0.35
CA HIS A 43 -14.98 10.45 0.63
C HIS A 43 -15.46 11.74 -0.05
N ASN A 44 -16.50 12.38 0.49
CA ASN A 44 -17.11 13.59 -0.10
C ASN A 44 -17.36 13.46 -1.62
N ASP A 45 -18.06 12.39 -2.02
CA ASP A 45 -18.44 12.08 -3.41
C ASP A 45 -17.29 11.85 -4.40
N ARG A 46 -16.06 11.63 -3.90
CA ARG A 46 -14.88 11.32 -4.72
C ARG A 46 -14.14 10.07 -4.20
N ASN A 47 -13.59 9.28 -5.12
CA ASN A 47 -12.83 8.08 -4.75
C ASN A 47 -11.52 8.45 -4.04
N LEU A 48 -11.15 7.70 -3.00
CA LEU A 48 -9.90 7.90 -2.28
C LEU A 48 -8.67 7.72 -3.19
N VAL A 49 -8.75 6.84 -4.19
CA VAL A 49 -7.73 6.70 -5.24
C VAL A 49 -7.50 8.02 -5.96
N ASP A 50 -8.57 8.75 -6.31
CA ASP A 50 -8.45 10.01 -7.05
C ASP A 50 -7.83 11.11 -6.19
N TYR A 51 -8.12 11.15 -4.89
CA TYR A 51 -7.45 12.06 -3.96
C TYR A 51 -5.94 11.79 -3.90
N ILE A 52 -5.54 10.52 -3.80
CA ILE A 52 -4.12 10.16 -3.70
C ILE A 52 -3.38 10.42 -5.02
N ASN A 53 -4.00 10.10 -6.17
CA ASN A 53 -3.35 10.21 -7.47
C ASN A 53 -3.29 11.65 -8.01
N ASN A 54 -4.33 12.47 -7.79
CA ASN A 54 -4.39 13.81 -8.36
C ASN A 54 -4.02 14.91 -7.36
N ASP A 55 -4.40 14.75 -6.09
CA ASP A 55 -4.21 15.77 -5.07
C ASP A 55 -3.04 15.43 -4.12
N HIS A 56 -2.52 14.20 -4.23
CA HIS A 56 -1.40 13.70 -3.43
C HIS A 56 -1.63 13.83 -1.92
N ILE A 57 -2.85 13.54 -1.48
CA ILE A 57 -3.26 13.52 -0.08
C ILE A 57 -4.14 12.30 0.22
N ASN A 58 -4.15 11.88 1.48
CA ASN A 58 -5.12 10.93 2.00
C ASN A 58 -6.03 11.64 3.02
N PRO A 59 -7.15 12.26 2.58
CA PRO A 59 -7.97 13.10 3.46
C PRO A 59 -8.65 12.32 4.59
N VAL A 60 -8.83 11.00 4.43
CA VAL A 60 -9.52 10.16 5.40
C VAL A 60 -8.58 9.71 6.52
N TYR A 61 -7.39 9.25 6.16
CA TYR A 61 -6.53 8.54 7.10
C TYR A 61 -5.26 9.30 7.47
N LEU A 62 -4.80 10.27 6.66
CA LEU A 62 -3.62 11.10 6.96
C LEU A 62 -3.68 12.48 6.26
N PRO A 63 -4.64 13.35 6.61
CA PRO A 63 -5.00 14.55 5.83
C PRO A 63 -3.90 15.62 5.75
N CYS A 64 -3.00 15.69 6.75
CA CYS A 64 -2.00 16.76 6.86
C CYS A 64 -0.65 16.39 6.21
N VAL A 65 -0.57 15.31 5.44
CA VAL A 65 0.68 14.83 4.84
C VAL A 65 0.55 14.78 3.32
N THR A 66 1.48 15.45 2.64
CA THR A 66 1.64 15.33 1.20
C THR A 66 2.35 14.03 0.83
N ILE A 67 1.67 13.24 0.01
CA ILE A 67 2.15 11.98 -0.55
C ILE A 67 3.07 12.30 -1.74
N PRO A 68 4.23 11.64 -1.90
CA PRO A 68 5.07 11.81 -3.08
C PRO A 68 4.33 11.43 -4.38
N THR A 69 4.59 12.15 -5.47
CA THR A 69 3.87 11.99 -6.75
C THR A 69 4.15 10.66 -7.45
N ASN A 70 5.19 9.96 -7.02
CA ASN A 70 5.56 8.63 -7.47
C ASN A 70 4.84 7.50 -6.70
N VAL A 71 3.90 7.83 -5.81
CA VAL A 71 2.93 6.87 -5.25
C VAL A 71 1.71 6.80 -6.16
N VAL A 72 1.42 5.62 -6.69
CA VAL A 72 0.26 5.40 -7.57
C VAL A 72 -0.76 4.52 -6.85
N ALA A 73 -1.92 5.08 -6.52
CA ALA A 73 -3.04 4.37 -5.93
C ALA A 73 -3.84 3.60 -6.99
N ASN A 74 -4.26 2.38 -6.66
CA ASN A 74 -5.19 1.58 -7.47
C ASN A 74 -6.06 0.71 -6.54
N SER A 75 -7.34 0.56 -6.88
CA SER A 75 -8.33 -0.25 -6.16
C SER A 75 -8.45 -1.69 -6.64
N ASN A 76 -7.81 -2.06 -7.75
CA ASN A 76 -7.67 -3.43 -8.19
C ASN A 76 -6.43 -4.06 -7.55
N ILE A 77 -6.63 -4.79 -6.46
CA ILE A 77 -5.52 -5.43 -5.73
C ILE A 77 -4.71 -6.41 -6.59
N LYS A 78 -5.34 -7.07 -7.57
CA LYS A 78 -4.67 -8.06 -8.43
C LYS A 78 -3.69 -7.39 -9.40
N GLU A 79 -4.10 -6.28 -10.00
CA GLU A 79 -3.23 -5.45 -10.83
C GLU A 79 -2.10 -4.84 -10.00
N VAL A 80 -2.39 -4.42 -8.77
CA VAL A 80 -1.37 -3.84 -7.89
C VAL A 80 -0.25 -4.83 -7.59
N VAL A 81 -0.55 -6.11 -7.40
CA VAL A 81 0.46 -7.12 -7.01
C VAL A 81 1.13 -7.86 -8.16
N SER A 82 0.59 -7.81 -9.38
CA SER A 82 1.00 -8.68 -10.50
C SER A 82 2.50 -8.59 -10.80
N ASP A 83 3.04 -7.37 -10.78
CA ASP A 83 4.44 -7.10 -11.10
C ASP A 83 5.30 -6.84 -9.86
N ALA A 84 4.78 -7.07 -8.65
CA ALA A 84 5.48 -6.78 -7.41
C ALA A 84 6.67 -7.73 -7.16
N ASP A 85 7.84 -7.16 -6.87
CA ASP A 85 8.99 -7.92 -6.35
C ASP A 85 9.04 -7.82 -4.82
N ILE A 86 8.50 -6.74 -4.25
CA ILE A 86 8.38 -6.52 -2.80
C ILE A 86 6.96 -6.09 -2.47
N ILE A 87 6.29 -6.84 -1.61
CA ILE A 87 4.93 -6.60 -1.14
C ILE A 87 4.98 -6.22 0.35
N VAL A 88 4.68 -4.96 0.63
CA VAL A 88 4.62 -4.39 1.98
C VAL A 88 3.19 -4.49 2.48
N VAL A 89 2.95 -5.33 3.50
CA VAL A 89 1.63 -5.54 4.10
C VAL A 89 1.47 -4.62 5.31
N ALA A 90 0.80 -3.49 5.09
CA ALA A 90 0.48 -2.49 6.12
C ALA A 90 -1.05 -2.37 6.28
N TYR A 91 -1.69 -3.51 6.53
CA TYR A 91 -3.15 -3.65 6.60
C TYR A 91 -3.60 -4.00 8.03
N PRO A 92 -4.83 -3.66 8.47
CA PRO A 92 -5.28 -4.08 9.78
C PRO A 92 -5.26 -5.62 9.89
N SER A 93 -4.59 -6.13 10.93
CA SER A 93 -4.23 -7.55 11.06
C SER A 93 -5.40 -8.51 10.93
N ARG A 94 -6.59 -8.13 11.44
CA ARG A 94 -7.83 -8.91 11.32
C ARG A 94 -8.26 -9.21 9.88
N TYR A 95 -7.80 -8.43 8.90
CA TYR A 95 -8.16 -8.58 7.49
C TYR A 95 -7.04 -9.17 6.63
N VAL A 96 -5.86 -9.46 7.19
CA VAL A 96 -4.73 -9.96 6.40
C VAL A 96 -5.08 -11.30 5.73
N GLN A 97 -5.79 -12.20 6.41
CA GLN A 97 -6.22 -13.46 5.80
C GLN A 97 -7.11 -13.25 4.57
N TRP A 98 -8.01 -12.27 4.60
CA TRP A 98 -8.82 -11.91 3.43
C TRP A 98 -7.93 -11.34 2.32
N LEU A 99 -7.01 -10.43 2.67
CA LEU A 99 -6.09 -9.79 1.73
C LEU A 99 -5.23 -10.82 0.97
N ILE A 100 -4.65 -11.79 1.69
CA ILE A 100 -3.85 -12.87 1.11
C ILE A 100 -4.68 -13.72 0.14
N LYS A 101 -5.94 -14.00 0.46
CA LYS A 101 -6.84 -14.72 -0.45
C LYS A 101 -7.11 -13.95 -1.75
N GLN A 102 -7.16 -12.62 -1.72
CA GLN A 102 -7.42 -11.80 -2.92
C GLN A 102 -6.25 -11.83 -3.91
N ILE A 103 -5.02 -11.93 -3.41
CA ILE A 103 -3.79 -11.89 -4.22
C ILE A 103 -3.29 -13.28 -4.62
N ASN A 104 -3.92 -14.34 -4.12
CA ASN A 104 -3.50 -15.71 -4.42
C ASN A 104 -3.53 -15.97 -5.94
N GLY A 105 -2.44 -16.53 -6.47
CA GLY A 105 -2.26 -16.78 -7.90
C GLY A 105 -1.95 -15.53 -8.74
N HIS A 106 -1.79 -14.36 -8.13
CA HIS A 106 -1.48 -13.09 -8.80
C HIS A 106 -0.13 -12.49 -8.37
N VAL A 107 0.68 -13.23 -7.60
CA VAL A 107 1.97 -12.77 -7.07
C VAL A 107 3.10 -13.55 -7.72
N LYS A 108 4.22 -12.88 -8.04
CA LYS A 108 5.44 -13.56 -8.53
C LYS A 108 5.92 -14.59 -7.51
N GLU A 109 6.41 -15.73 -7.98
CA GLU A 109 6.93 -16.81 -7.14
C GLU A 109 8.06 -16.34 -6.20
N ASN A 110 8.89 -15.40 -6.66
CA ASN A 110 10.04 -14.88 -5.92
C ASN A 110 9.76 -13.53 -5.23
N ALA A 111 8.49 -13.14 -5.04
CA ALA A 111 8.16 -11.90 -4.37
C ALA A 111 8.49 -11.97 -2.86
N TYR A 112 9.11 -10.91 -2.33
CA TYR A 112 9.35 -10.77 -0.90
C TYR A 112 8.18 -10.11 -0.21
N PHE A 113 7.78 -10.64 0.95
CA PHE A 113 6.76 -10.02 1.80
C PHE A 113 7.40 -9.35 3.01
N VAL A 114 7.00 -8.11 3.29
CA VAL A 114 7.40 -7.36 4.49
C VAL A 114 6.13 -6.95 5.23
N SER A 115 5.96 -7.40 6.48
CA SER A 115 4.75 -7.10 7.27
C SER A 115 4.99 -5.98 8.27
N PHE A 116 4.09 -5.00 8.28
CA PHE A 116 3.97 -3.97 9.31
C PHE A 116 2.72 -4.16 10.17
N CYS A 117 2.09 -5.33 10.09
CA CYS A 117 0.88 -5.64 10.84
C CYS A 117 1.24 -5.94 12.30
N LYS A 118 0.59 -5.25 13.24
CA LYS A 118 0.68 -5.55 14.68
C LYS A 118 -0.49 -6.44 15.10
N VAL A 119 -0.17 -7.51 15.84
CA VAL A 119 -1.16 -8.37 16.51
C VAL A 119 -0.94 -8.23 18.01
N SER A 120 -2.03 -8.09 18.77
CA SER A 120 -2.00 -8.19 20.23
C SER A 120 -2.82 -9.41 20.62
N PHE A 121 -2.18 -10.35 21.31
CA PHE A 121 -2.86 -11.44 21.96
C PHE A 121 -3.21 -10.97 23.37
N ARG A 122 -4.49 -10.90 23.71
CA ARG A 122 -4.89 -10.80 25.12
C ARG A 122 -4.59 -12.17 25.75
N GLN A 123 -3.52 -12.25 26.54
CA GLN A 123 -3.38 -13.33 27.50
C GLN A 123 -4.45 -13.10 28.57
N TYR A 124 -5.42 -14.00 28.63
CA TYR A 124 -6.31 -14.07 29.78
C TYR A 124 -5.51 -14.76 30.88
N HIS A 125 -5.13 -13.97 31.90
CA HIS A 125 -4.70 -14.48 33.20
C HIS A 125 -5.91 -14.62 34.11
#